data_AF-A0A7K3XPI0-F1
#
_entry.id   AF-A0A7K3XPI0-F1
#
_cell.length_a   1.000
_cell.length_b   1.000
_cell.length_c   1.000
_cell.angle_alpha   90.00
_cell.angle_beta   90.00
_cell.angle_gamma   90.00
#
_symmetry.space_group_name_H-M   'P 1'
#
loop_
_entity.id
_entity.type
_entity.pdbx_description
1 polymer ?
#
loop_
_entity_poly.entity_id
_entity_poly.type
_entity_poly.pdbx_seq_one_letter_code
_entity_poly.pdbx_strand_id
1 'polypeptide(L)'
;MSRPILDQNISLQDFKDFYWLKKELLAFCRIHGISTSGEKIEITSRIIKYLETGVVEKKPVVQQIKSSSRFNWNNEVLTKETLITDSYKNTENVRLFFKNQIGPHFHLMINYP
;
A
#
# COMPACT_ATOMS: atom_id res chain seq x y z
N MET A 1 9.88 33.66 -10.57
CA MET A 1 9.01 33.45 -9.40
C MET A 1 9.79 32.70 -8.35
N SER A 2 9.89 33.22 -7.14
CA SER A 2 10.62 32.58 -6.04
C SER A 2 9.86 31.35 -5.57
N ARG A 3 10.59 30.27 -5.32
CA ARG A 3 10.01 29.03 -4.80
C ARG A 3 9.49 29.27 -3.37
N PRO A 4 8.19 29.01 -3.08
CA PRO A 4 7.67 29.15 -1.74
C PRO A 4 8.29 28.11 -0.81
N ILE A 5 8.37 28.46 0.48
CA ILE A 5 8.85 27.55 1.52
C ILE A 5 7.68 26.64 1.92
N LEU A 6 7.93 25.32 1.97
CA LEU A 6 6.95 24.35 2.44
C LEU A 6 6.83 24.44 3.97
N ASP A 7 5.95 25.31 4.44
CA ASP A 7 5.65 25.53 5.85
C ASP A 7 4.12 25.55 6.06
N GLN A 8 3.67 25.46 7.32
CA GLN A 8 2.24 25.47 7.70
C GLN A 8 1.47 26.72 7.24
N ASN A 9 2.18 27.79 6.91
CA ASN A 9 1.61 29.05 6.45
C ASN A 9 1.41 29.12 4.92
N ILE A 10 1.80 28.07 4.17
CA ILE A 10 1.61 28.04 2.73
C ILE A 10 0.13 27.97 2.37
N SER A 11 -0.29 28.73 1.35
CA SER A 11 -1.64 28.59 0.81
C SER A 11 -1.82 27.23 0.13
N LEU A 12 -3.00 26.63 0.27
CA LEU A 12 -3.36 25.38 -0.42
C LEU A 12 -3.19 25.48 -1.94
N GLN A 13 -3.40 26.66 -2.51
CA GLN A 13 -3.21 26.91 -3.94
C GLN A 13 -1.73 26.89 -4.32
N ASP A 14 -0.89 27.64 -3.58
CA ASP A 14 0.56 27.63 -3.79
C ASP A 14 1.16 26.23 -3.61
N PHE A 15 0.65 25.44 -2.66
CA PHE A 15 1.09 24.06 -2.50
C PHE A 15 0.75 23.19 -3.71
N LYS A 16 -0.42 23.39 -4.35
CA LYS A 16 -0.86 22.63 -5.53
C LYS A 16 -0.17 23.07 -6.82
N ASP A 17 0.13 24.36 -6.94
CA ASP A 17 0.71 24.95 -8.15
C ASP A 17 2.23 24.69 -8.27
N PHE A 18 2.91 24.41 -7.16
CA PHE A 18 4.34 24.16 -7.14
C PHE A 18 4.73 22.67 -7.14
N TYR A 19 5.84 22.37 -7.81
CA TYR A 19 6.43 21.04 -7.79
C TYR A 19 7.26 20.82 -6.52
N TRP A 20 6.85 19.84 -5.72
CA TRP A 20 7.56 19.41 -4.51
C TRP A 20 8.35 18.12 -4.71
N LEU A 21 9.57 18.09 -4.20
CA LEU A 21 10.36 16.87 -4.14
C LEU A 21 9.84 16.00 -3.00
N LYS A 22 9.89 14.68 -3.18
CA LYS A 22 9.47 13.73 -2.14
C LYS A 22 10.20 13.96 -0.81
N LYS A 23 11.49 14.32 -0.85
CA LYS A 23 12.29 14.62 0.35
C LYS A 23 11.72 15.78 1.17
N GLU A 24 11.15 16.79 0.50
CA GLU A 24 10.58 17.98 1.14
C GLU A 24 9.23 17.67 1.75
N LEU A 25 8.39 16.94 1.02
CA LEU A 25 7.13 16.43 1.53
C LEU A 25 7.35 15.55 2.78
N LEU A 26 8.37 14.70 2.76
CA LEU A 26 8.75 13.85 3.89
C LEU A 26 9.28 14.67 5.08
N ALA A 27 10.09 15.71 4.82
CA ALA A 27 10.59 16.60 5.87
C ALA A 27 9.43 17.33 6.56
N PHE A 28 8.50 17.88 5.78
CA PHE A 28 7.29 18.52 6.29
C PHE A 28 6.44 17.54 7.12
N CYS A 29 6.21 16.33 6.60
CA CYS A 29 5.49 15.30 7.35
C CYS A 29 6.16 14.96 8.68
N ARG A 30 7.49 14.89 8.75
CA ARG A 30 8.22 14.60 10.00
C ARG A 30 8.11 15.72 11.02
N ILE A 31 8.16 16.97 10.58
CA ILE A 31 8.03 18.15 11.47
C ILE A 31 6.63 18.19 12.09
N HIS A 32 5.60 17.92 11.28
CA HIS A 32 4.19 17.99 11.72
C HIS A 32 3.62 16.64 12.20
N GLY A 33 4.43 15.60 12.32
CA GLY A 33 3.98 14.28 12.81
C GLY A 33 3.03 13.52 11.87
N ILE A 34 2.99 13.88 10.58
CA ILE A 34 2.16 13.25 9.55
C ILE A 34 2.79 11.93 9.08
N SER A 35 1.97 10.93 8.76
CA SER A 35 2.45 9.64 8.25
C SER A 35 3.16 9.78 6.90
N THR A 36 4.43 9.37 6.86
CA THR A 36 5.28 9.33 5.66
C THR A 36 5.09 8.09 4.79
N SER A 37 4.16 7.18 5.14
CA SER A 37 3.96 5.91 4.46
C SER A 37 3.05 6.05 3.24
N GLY A 38 3.51 5.65 2.07
CA GLY A 38 2.73 5.66 0.83
C GLY A 38 3.49 6.21 -0.36
N GLU A 39 2.82 6.28 -1.50
CA GLU A 39 3.35 6.92 -2.69
C GLU A 39 3.31 8.45 -2.59
N LYS A 40 4.02 9.14 -3.50
CA LYS A 40 4.08 10.62 -3.52
C LYS A 40 2.67 11.22 -3.50
N ILE A 41 1.74 10.65 -4.27
CA ILE A 41 0.35 11.12 -4.38
C ILE A 41 -0.35 11.06 -3.02
N GLU A 42 -0.25 9.94 -2.31
CA GLU A 42 -0.85 9.80 -0.98
C GLU A 42 -0.28 10.80 0.04
N ILE A 43 1.04 11.02 0.00
CA ILE A 43 1.72 11.96 0.90
C ILE A 43 1.22 13.38 0.62
N THR A 44 1.15 13.78 -0.66
CA THR A 44 0.63 15.09 -1.08
C THR A 44 -0.81 15.28 -0.63
N SER A 45 -1.68 14.29 -0.83
CA SER A 45 -3.09 14.36 -0.39
C SER A 45 -3.23 14.52 1.12
N ARG A 46 -2.39 13.85 1.92
CA ARG A 46 -2.39 14.04 3.39
C ARG A 46 -1.92 15.43 3.80
N ILE A 47 -0.91 15.97 3.13
CA ILE A 47 -0.42 17.33 3.42
C ILE A 47 -1.50 18.36 3.08
N ILE A 48 -2.19 18.22 1.94
CA ILE A 48 -3.33 19.09 1.59
C ILE A 48 -4.40 19.05 2.68
N LYS A 49 -4.78 17.85 3.12
CA LYS A 49 -5.79 17.66 4.15
C LYS A 49 -5.35 18.24 5.50
N TYR A 50 -4.08 18.12 5.85
CA TYR A 50 -3.50 18.72 7.05
C TYR A 50 -3.52 20.25 6.98
N LEU A 51 -3.19 20.85 5.84
CA LEU A 51 -3.25 22.30 5.63
C LEU A 51 -4.70 22.83 5.67
N GLU A 52 -5.68 22.03 5.22
CA GLU A 52 -7.10 22.40 5.23
C GLU A 52 -7.76 22.26 6.61
N THR A 53 -7.46 21.18 7.33
CA THR A 53 -8.15 20.84 8.59
C THR A 53 -7.33 21.10 9.85
N GLY A 54 -6.01 21.26 9.72
CA GLY A 54 -5.07 21.31 10.85
C GLY A 54 -4.92 19.99 11.62
N VAL A 55 -5.61 18.92 11.20
CA VAL A 55 -5.65 17.64 11.93
C VAL A 55 -4.71 16.64 11.27
N VAL A 56 -3.82 16.07 12.09
CA VAL A 56 -2.99 14.94 11.67
C VAL A 56 -3.85 13.67 11.69
N GLU A 57 -4.26 13.21 10.51
CA GLU A 57 -4.89 11.91 10.39
C GLU A 57 -3.88 10.81 10.71
N LYS A 58 -3.96 10.30 11.94
CA LYS A 58 -3.35 9.02 12.28
C LYS A 58 -4.05 7.99 11.41
N LYS A 59 -3.27 7.29 10.57
CA LYS A 59 -3.81 6.13 9.86
C LYS A 59 -4.49 5.27 10.92
N PRO A 60 -5.76 4.84 10.73
CA PRO A 60 -6.28 3.78 11.56
C PRO A 60 -5.27 2.65 11.49
N VAL A 61 -4.87 2.13 12.65
CA VAL A 61 -4.07 0.91 12.70
C VAL A 61 -4.95 -0.13 12.04
N VAL A 62 -4.72 -0.38 10.75
CA VAL A 62 -5.32 -1.50 10.06
C VAL A 62 -4.68 -2.69 10.74
N GLN A 63 -5.37 -3.22 11.75
CA GLN A 63 -5.01 -4.48 12.34
C GLN A 63 -5.08 -5.45 11.18
N GLN A 64 -3.91 -5.89 10.70
CA GLN A 64 -3.88 -6.94 9.70
C GLN A 64 -4.63 -8.10 10.32
N ILE A 65 -5.79 -8.43 9.75
CA ILE A 65 -6.56 -9.60 10.15
C ILE A 65 -5.61 -10.77 9.91
N LYS A 66 -5.07 -11.31 11.00
CA LYS A 66 -4.19 -12.47 10.92
C LYS A 66 -5.05 -13.60 10.41
N SER A 67 -4.63 -14.26 9.32
CA SER A 67 -5.32 -15.47 8.88
C SER A 67 -5.32 -16.47 10.02
N SER A 68 -6.48 -17.04 10.30
CA SER A 68 -6.68 -18.06 11.31
C SER A 68 -6.08 -19.41 10.88
N SER A 69 -6.02 -19.64 9.57
CA SER A 69 -5.46 -20.85 8.99
C SER A 69 -3.95 -20.96 9.21
N ARG A 70 -3.54 -22.13 9.69
CA ARG A 70 -2.14 -22.56 9.82
C ARG A 70 -1.61 -23.27 8.57
N PHE A 71 -2.45 -23.42 7.54
CA PHE A 71 -2.09 -24.15 6.32
C PHE A 71 -0.97 -23.43 5.56
N ASN A 72 0.13 -24.14 5.30
CA ASN A 72 1.28 -23.58 4.62
C ASN A 72 1.21 -23.82 3.10
N TRP A 73 0.58 -22.87 2.41
CA TRP A 73 0.45 -22.87 0.94
C TRP A 73 1.78 -22.92 0.17
N ASN A 74 2.94 -22.68 0.80
CA ASN A 74 4.24 -22.79 0.12
C ASN A 74 4.78 -24.23 0.06
N ASN A 75 4.52 -25.05 1.08
CA ASN A 75 5.21 -26.34 1.26
C ASN A 75 4.29 -27.53 1.46
N GLU A 76 3.01 -27.32 1.75
CA GLU A 76 2.08 -28.44 1.96
C GLU A 76 1.68 -29.12 0.65
N VAL A 77 1.38 -30.41 0.76
CA VAL A 77 0.93 -31.23 -0.38
C VAL A 77 -0.48 -30.80 -0.75
N LEU A 78 -0.64 -30.34 -1.99
CA LEU A 78 -1.93 -29.93 -2.54
C LEU A 78 -2.61 -31.11 -3.23
N THR A 79 -3.89 -31.28 -2.95
CA THR A 79 -4.78 -32.26 -3.57
C THR A 79 -6.06 -31.59 -4.04
N LYS A 80 -6.86 -32.26 -4.88
CA LYS A 80 -8.15 -31.74 -5.35
C LYS A 80 -9.18 -31.54 -4.21
N GLU A 81 -8.93 -32.16 -3.06
CA GLU A 81 -9.76 -32.11 -1.86
C GLU A 81 -9.25 -31.06 -0.85
N THR A 82 -8.13 -30.40 -1.14
CA THR A 82 -7.58 -29.37 -0.25
C THR A 82 -8.54 -28.19 -0.15
N LEU A 83 -9.04 -27.92 1.06
CA LEU A 83 -9.95 -26.82 1.33
C LEU A 83 -9.22 -25.47 1.22
N ILE A 84 -9.81 -24.52 0.49
CA ILE A 84 -9.29 -23.15 0.38
C ILE A 84 -9.57 -22.44 1.71
N THR A 85 -8.50 -21.95 2.33
CA THR A 85 -8.55 -21.26 3.62
C THR A 85 -8.37 -19.75 3.48
N ASP A 86 -8.62 -19.01 4.55
CA ASP A 86 -8.43 -17.56 4.62
C ASP A 86 -6.97 -17.10 4.41
N SER A 87 -6.00 -18.03 4.48
CA SER A 87 -4.58 -17.79 4.22
C SER A 87 -4.16 -18.07 2.77
N TYR A 88 -5.10 -18.36 1.86
CA TYR A 88 -4.82 -18.74 0.47
C TYR A 88 -3.94 -17.71 -0.25
N LYS A 89 -2.89 -18.22 -0.91
CA LYS A 89 -1.97 -17.44 -1.73
C LYS A 89 -1.65 -18.21 -3.00
N ASN A 90 -1.54 -17.50 -4.14
CA ASN A 90 -1.05 -18.05 -5.40
C ASN A 90 0.48 -18.24 -5.37
N THR A 91 0.95 -19.12 -4.48
CA THR A 91 2.35 -19.48 -4.30
C THR A 91 2.87 -20.30 -5.48
N GLU A 92 4.18 -20.52 -5.54
CA GLU A 92 4.76 -21.37 -6.59
C GLU A 92 4.30 -22.82 -6.48
N ASN A 93 4.12 -23.34 -5.24
CA ASN A 93 3.57 -24.68 -5.01
C ASN A 93 2.15 -24.82 -5.58
N VAL A 94 1.29 -23.81 -5.38
CA VAL A 94 -0.06 -23.77 -5.97
C VAL A 94 0.00 -23.74 -7.50
N ARG A 95 0.89 -22.92 -8.07
CA ARG A 95 1.09 -22.87 -9.54
C ARG A 95 1.55 -24.21 -10.10
N LEU A 96 2.51 -24.86 -9.47
CA LEU A 96 3.01 -26.17 -9.88
C LEU A 96 1.92 -27.24 -9.79
N PHE A 97 1.13 -27.24 -8.72
CA PHE A 97 -0.02 -28.12 -8.59
C PHE A 97 -1.01 -27.95 -9.75
N PHE A 98 -1.41 -26.72 -10.08
CA PHE A 98 -2.33 -26.49 -11.20
C PHE A 98 -1.71 -26.81 -12.56
N LYS A 99 -0.43 -26.50 -12.78
CA LYS A 99 0.28 -26.90 -14.00
C LYS A 99 0.33 -28.42 -14.18
N ASN A 100 0.50 -29.17 -13.09
CA ASN A 100 0.51 -30.63 -13.12
C ASN A 100 -0.90 -31.21 -13.37
N GLN A 101 -1.96 -30.56 -12.89
CA GLN A 101 -3.33 -31.06 -13.03
C GLN A 101 -4.01 -30.66 -14.35
N ILE A 102 -3.75 -29.44 -14.83
CA ILE A 102 -4.41 -28.85 -16.01
C ILE A 102 -3.49 -28.90 -17.24
N GLY A 103 -2.17 -28.72 -17.02
CA GLY A 103 -1.15 -28.73 -18.06
C GLY A 103 -0.33 -27.43 -18.13
N PRO A 104 0.73 -27.41 -18.97
CA PRO A 104 1.68 -26.31 -19.05
C PRO A 104 1.11 -25.00 -19.63
N HIS A 105 -0.05 -25.06 -20.28
CA HIS A 105 -0.76 -23.90 -20.83
C HIS A 105 -1.52 -23.10 -19.76
N PHE A 106 -1.65 -23.63 -18.54
CA PHE A 106 -2.33 -22.96 -17.46
C PHE A 106 -1.50 -21.79 -16.89
N HIS A 107 -2.12 -20.61 -16.78
CA HIS A 107 -1.52 -19.42 -16.22
C HIS A 107 -2.45 -18.72 -15.22
N LEU A 108 -1.94 -18.41 -14.03
CA LEU A 108 -2.66 -17.62 -13.03
C LEU A 108 -2.42 -16.13 -13.27
N MET A 109 -3.43 -15.44 -13.79
CA MET A 109 -3.40 -13.99 -13.97
C MET A 109 -3.70 -13.31 -12.62
N ILE A 110 -2.76 -12.47 -12.16
CA ILE A 110 -2.95 -11.63 -10.97
C ILE A 110 -3.26 -10.22 -11.47
N ASN A 111 -4.49 -9.76 -11.28
CA ASN A 111 -4.80 -8.34 -11.45
C ASN A 111 -4.34 -7.60 -10.18
N TYR A 112 -3.46 -6.61 -10.35
CA TYR A 112 -3.23 -5.62 -9.31
C TYR A 112 -4.36 -4.58 -9.37
N PRO A 113 -5.02 -4.29 -8.25
CA PRO A 113 -5.93 -3.15 -8.15
C PRO A 113 -5.17 -1.82 -8.22
#